data_AF-A0A1B6C3T4-F1
#
_entry.id   AF-A0A1B6C3T4-F1
#
_cell.length_a   1.000
_cell.length_b   1.000
_cell.length_c   1.000
_cell.angle_alpha   90.00
_cell.angle_beta   90.00
_cell.angle_gamma   90.00
#
_symmetry.space_group_name_H-M   'P 1'
#
loop_
_entity.id
_entity.type
_entity.pdbx_description
1 polymer ?
#
loop_
_entity_poly.entity_id
_entity_poly.type
_entity_poly.pdbx_seq_one_letter_code
_entity_poly.pdbx_strand_id
1 'polypeptide(L)'
;MFLNELEEILDVIEPAEFHKVMEPLFTQLAKCVSSPHFQVAERALYYWNNEYIMSLISDNAVTILPIMFPSLYRNSKTHWNKTIHGLIYNALKLFMEMNQKLFDECTQQFKQERLKEKDRIRDRDNMWGKVEILAMKNPSYQKIPSVRDNISVDIASPNADNEEMDITYEKLEAEAREVRKRNKDKPLLRKKSELPHDTYTVKALNDHKRADEFLTTPPDVNKC
;
A
#
# COMPACT_ATOMS: atom_id res chain seq x y z
N MET A 1 15.47 -4.99 -5.72
CA MET A 1 16.23 -6.10 -6.29
C MET A 1 15.31 -6.99 -7.11
N PHE A 2 14.43 -7.79 -6.50
CA PHE A 2 13.49 -8.65 -7.25
C PHE A 2 12.61 -7.93 -8.29
N LEU A 3 11.97 -6.80 -7.92
CA LEU A 3 11.21 -6.01 -8.90
C LEU A 3 12.07 -5.44 -10.04
N ASN A 4 13.38 -5.33 -9.86
CA ASN A 4 14.27 -4.88 -10.92
C ASN A 4 14.56 -6.01 -11.91
N GLU A 5 15.01 -7.14 -11.38
CA GLU A 5 15.28 -8.35 -12.17
C GLU A 5 14.03 -8.84 -12.90
N LEU A 6 12.87 -8.74 -12.27
CA LEU A 6 11.60 -9.10 -12.87
C LEU A 6 11.22 -8.19 -14.05
N GLU A 7 11.56 -6.89 -14.01
CA GLU A 7 11.37 -6.00 -15.16
C GLU A 7 12.27 -6.42 -16.32
N GLU A 8 13.55 -6.69 -16.02
CA GLU A 8 14.52 -7.15 -17.03
C GLU A 8 14.11 -8.48 -17.67
N ILE A 9 13.50 -9.39 -16.90
CA ILE A 9 12.92 -10.63 -17.43
C ILE A 9 11.71 -10.34 -18.32
N LEU A 10 10.83 -9.44 -17.89
CA LEU A 10 9.65 -9.06 -18.67
C LEU A 10 10.01 -8.31 -19.96
N ASP A 11 11.16 -7.63 -20.03
CA ASP A 11 11.63 -6.96 -21.26
C ASP A 11 11.97 -7.94 -22.39
N VAL A 12 12.29 -9.19 -22.05
CA VAL A 12 12.66 -10.23 -23.03
C VAL A 12 11.65 -11.38 -23.08
N ILE A 13 10.57 -11.33 -22.28
CA ILE A 13 9.59 -12.40 -22.23
C ILE A 13 8.77 -12.44 -23.52
N GLU A 14 8.55 -13.63 -24.08
CA GLU A 14 7.63 -13.79 -25.21
C GLU A 14 6.16 -13.74 -24.73
N PRO A 15 5.22 -13.22 -25.54
CA PRO A 15 3.81 -13.15 -25.16
C PRO A 15 3.23 -14.50 -24.71
N ALA A 16 3.60 -15.61 -25.37
CA ALA A 16 3.12 -16.95 -25.01
C ALA A 16 3.56 -17.40 -23.61
N GLU A 17 4.77 -17.03 -23.18
CA GLU A 17 5.27 -17.33 -21.84
C GLU A 17 4.65 -16.38 -20.80
N PHE A 18 4.42 -15.11 -21.16
CA PHE A 18 3.76 -14.14 -20.29
C PHE A 18 2.36 -14.61 -19.85
N HIS A 19 1.55 -15.17 -20.77
CA HIS A 19 0.21 -15.67 -20.45
C HIS A 19 0.21 -16.74 -19.34
N LYS A 20 1.28 -17.54 -19.22
CA LYS A 20 1.38 -18.59 -18.20
C LYS A 20 1.59 -18.03 -16.79
N VAL A 21 2.13 -16.81 -16.69
CA VAL A 21 2.57 -16.23 -15.41
C VAL A 21 1.85 -14.93 -15.04
N MET A 22 1.11 -14.30 -15.96
CA MET A 22 0.53 -12.97 -15.75
C MET A 22 -0.38 -12.90 -14.52
N GLU A 23 -1.22 -13.89 -14.25
CA GLU A 23 -2.13 -13.85 -13.10
C GLU A 23 -1.40 -13.85 -11.74
N PRO A 24 -0.52 -14.82 -11.43
CA PRO A 24 0.24 -14.80 -10.18
C PRO A 24 1.20 -13.61 -10.09
N LEU A 25 1.79 -13.20 -11.21
CA LEU A 25 2.66 -12.03 -11.31
C LEU A 25 1.92 -10.75 -10.89
N PHE A 26 0.79 -10.44 -11.54
CA PHE A 26 0.04 -9.22 -11.26
C PHE A 26 -0.67 -9.26 -9.91
N THR A 27 -1.02 -10.45 -9.42
CA THR A 27 -1.47 -10.62 -8.02
C THR A 27 -0.39 -10.18 -7.03
N GLN A 28 0.88 -10.49 -7.31
CA GLN A 28 1.98 -10.06 -6.47
C GLN A 28 2.31 -8.58 -6.66
N LEU A 29 2.27 -8.06 -7.89
CA LEU A 29 2.45 -6.62 -8.16
C LEU A 29 1.38 -5.78 -7.48
N ALA A 30 0.12 -6.22 -7.45
CA ALA A 30 -0.96 -5.55 -6.74
C ALA A 30 -0.64 -5.36 -5.24
N LYS A 31 -0.02 -6.37 -4.60
CA LYS A 31 0.47 -6.28 -3.22
C LYS A 31 1.64 -5.31 -3.09
N CYS A 32 2.58 -5.33 -4.05
CA CYS A 32 3.71 -4.40 -4.06
C CYS A 32 3.27 -2.94 -4.21
N VAL A 33 2.29 -2.66 -5.09
CA VAL A 33 1.67 -1.34 -5.25
C VAL A 33 0.92 -0.90 -3.99
N SER A 34 0.32 -1.85 -3.27
CA SER A 34 -0.36 -1.59 -1.99
C SER A 34 0.59 -1.49 -0.79
N SER A 35 1.91 -1.61 -1.02
CA SER A 35 2.89 -1.57 0.06
C SER A 35 2.95 -0.20 0.71
N PRO A 36 2.93 -0.10 2.05
CA PRO A 36 3.13 1.17 2.74
C PRO A 36 4.56 1.71 2.57
N HIS A 37 5.51 0.84 2.17
CA HIS A 37 6.90 1.19 1.94
C HIS A 37 7.08 1.81 0.55
N PHE A 38 7.24 3.13 0.49
CA PHE A 38 7.20 3.89 -0.77
C PHE A 38 8.17 3.36 -1.84
N GLN A 39 9.39 2.92 -1.49
CA GLN A 39 10.34 2.43 -2.50
C GLN A 39 9.85 1.15 -3.22
N VAL A 40 9.04 0.33 -2.54
CA VAL A 40 8.48 -0.89 -3.13
C VAL A 40 7.33 -0.52 -4.07
N ALA A 41 6.42 0.34 -3.61
CA ALA A 41 5.30 0.81 -4.41
C ALA A 41 5.78 1.60 -5.64
N GLU A 42 6.74 2.51 -5.48
CA GLU A 42 7.35 3.28 -6.57
C GLU A 42 7.97 2.37 -7.62
N ARG A 43 8.81 1.43 -7.18
CA ARG A 43 9.50 0.51 -8.09
C ARG A 43 8.54 -0.36 -8.89
N ALA A 44 7.43 -0.80 -8.27
CA ALA A 44 6.39 -1.56 -8.94
C ALA A 44 5.59 -0.70 -9.93
N LEU A 45 5.22 0.53 -9.54
CA LEU A 45 4.46 1.45 -10.40
C LEU A 45 5.27 1.95 -11.61
N TYR A 46 6.61 1.89 -11.57
CA TYR A 46 7.43 2.20 -12.73
C TYR A 46 7.33 1.21 -13.88
N TYR A 47 6.74 0.03 -13.68
CA TYR A 47 6.45 -0.89 -14.79
C TYR A 47 5.50 -0.26 -15.82
N TRP A 48 4.64 0.69 -15.41
CA TRP A 48 3.75 1.42 -16.32
C TRP A 48 4.47 2.41 -17.24
N ASN A 49 5.76 2.66 -17.02
CA ASN A 49 6.57 3.50 -17.91
C ASN A 49 7.30 2.68 -18.99
N ASN A 50 7.32 1.36 -18.86
CA ASN A 50 7.96 0.47 -19.81
C ASN A 50 6.98 0.15 -20.95
N GLU A 51 7.34 0.53 -22.17
CA GLU A 51 6.45 0.40 -23.33
C GLU A 51 6.10 -1.06 -23.64
N TYR A 52 7.05 -1.98 -23.49
CA TYR A 52 6.82 -3.40 -23.78
C TYR A 52 5.94 -4.07 -22.73
N ILE A 53 6.19 -3.80 -21.45
CA ILE A 53 5.30 -4.27 -20.38
C ILE A 53 3.91 -3.68 -20.55
N MET A 54 3.80 -2.40 -20.91
CA MET A 54 2.51 -1.77 -21.20
C MET A 54 1.78 -2.40 -22.38
N SER A 55 2.48 -2.81 -23.46
CA SER A 55 1.83 -3.55 -24.55
C SER A 55 1.32 -4.91 -24.11
N LEU A 56 2.09 -5.65 -23.31
CA LEU A 56 1.66 -6.93 -22.74
C LEU A 56 0.43 -6.76 -21.84
N ILE A 57 0.38 -5.69 -21.04
CA ILE A 57 -0.77 -5.34 -20.21
C ILE A 57 -1.99 -5.03 -21.08
N SER A 58 -1.82 -4.24 -22.13
CA SER A 58 -2.90 -3.82 -23.03
C SER A 58 -3.56 -5.02 -23.71
N ASP A 59 -2.77 -5.95 -24.24
CA ASP A 59 -3.27 -7.16 -24.92
C ASP A 59 -4.01 -8.10 -23.95
N ASN A 60 -3.71 -8.02 -22.66
CA ASN A 60 -4.26 -8.90 -21.61
C ASN A 60 -5.12 -8.15 -20.58
N ALA A 61 -5.64 -6.98 -20.95
CA ALA A 61 -6.31 -6.08 -20.02
C ALA A 61 -7.52 -6.73 -19.32
N VAL A 62 -8.25 -7.62 -20.02
CA VAL A 62 -9.41 -8.34 -19.48
C VAL A 62 -9.08 -9.15 -18.21
N THR A 63 -7.85 -9.69 -18.13
CA THR A 63 -7.40 -10.46 -16.97
C THR A 63 -6.64 -9.59 -15.97
N ILE A 64 -5.78 -8.68 -16.45
CA ILE A 64 -4.88 -7.91 -15.58
C ILE A 64 -5.60 -6.79 -14.84
N LEU A 65 -6.51 -6.08 -15.51
CA LEU A 65 -7.18 -4.91 -14.93
C LEU A 65 -8.00 -5.29 -13.68
N PRO A 66 -8.85 -6.34 -13.68
CA PRO A 66 -9.57 -6.74 -12.46
C PRO A 66 -8.66 -7.09 -11.27
N ILE A 67 -7.44 -7.59 -11.52
CA ILE A 67 -6.47 -7.93 -10.46
C ILE A 67 -5.84 -6.67 -9.87
N MET A 68 -5.44 -5.72 -10.72
CA MET A 68 -4.75 -4.50 -10.31
C MET A 68 -5.68 -3.42 -9.76
N PHE A 69 -6.92 -3.38 -10.26
CA PHE A 69 -7.87 -2.31 -9.98
C PHE A 69 -8.15 -2.11 -8.48
N PRO A 70 -8.46 -3.14 -7.67
CA PRO A 70 -8.74 -2.96 -6.24
C PRO A 70 -7.58 -2.29 -5.49
N SER A 71 -6.35 -2.69 -5.80
CA SER A 71 -5.14 -2.13 -5.21
C SER A 71 -4.92 -0.68 -5.62
N LEU A 72 -5.02 -0.36 -6.91
CA LEU A 72 -4.84 1.01 -7.39
C LEU A 72 -5.95 1.94 -6.87
N TYR A 73 -7.21 1.52 -6.96
CA TYR A 73 -8.37 2.32 -6.56
C TYR A 73 -8.40 2.60 -5.05
N ARG A 74 -8.00 1.64 -4.21
CA ARG A 74 -7.90 1.87 -2.76
C ARG A 74 -6.80 2.87 -2.43
N ASN A 75 -5.61 2.65 -2.98
CA ASN A 75 -4.43 3.44 -2.64
C ASN A 75 -4.47 4.85 -3.27
N SER A 76 -5.27 5.09 -4.31
CA SER A 76 -5.53 6.44 -4.84
C SER A 76 -6.28 7.35 -3.85
N LYS A 77 -6.79 6.82 -2.74
CA LYS A 77 -7.46 7.59 -1.68
C LYS A 77 -6.64 7.66 -0.39
N THR A 78 -5.91 6.59 -0.08
CA THR A 78 -5.33 6.40 1.26
C THR A 78 -3.80 6.39 1.30
N HIS A 79 -3.11 6.41 0.16
CA HIS A 79 -1.65 6.34 0.19
C HIS A 79 -1.03 7.65 0.70
N TRP A 80 -0.22 7.57 1.76
CA TRP A 80 0.35 8.74 2.46
C TRP A 80 1.35 9.54 1.62
N ASN A 81 2.07 8.87 0.71
CA ASN A 81 3.09 9.49 -0.13
C ASN A 81 2.48 10.09 -1.41
N LYS A 82 2.66 11.40 -1.60
CA LYS A 82 2.14 12.16 -2.76
C LYS A 82 2.71 11.72 -4.12
N THR A 83 3.96 11.27 -4.17
CA THR A 83 4.57 10.78 -5.43
C THR A 83 3.90 9.48 -5.86
N ILE A 84 3.74 8.54 -4.93
CA ILE A 84 3.06 7.26 -5.18
C ILE A 84 1.62 7.50 -5.59
N HIS A 85 0.92 8.41 -4.90
CA HIS A 85 -0.42 8.85 -5.28
C HIS A 85 -0.44 9.27 -6.76
N GLY A 86 0.47 10.16 -7.17
CA GLY A 86 0.59 10.58 -8.56
C GLY A 86 0.81 9.44 -9.57
N LEU A 87 1.69 8.49 -9.24
CA LEU A 87 1.94 7.31 -10.07
C LEU A 87 0.71 6.41 -10.19
N ILE A 88 -0.05 6.23 -9.10
CA ILE A 88 -1.31 5.48 -9.10
C ILE A 88 -2.34 6.13 -10.03
N TYR A 89 -2.51 7.45 -9.97
CA TYR A 89 -3.45 8.16 -10.85
C TYR A 89 -3.03 8.04 -12.32
N ASN A 90 -1.74 8.12 -12.62
CA ASN A 90 -1.24 7.87 -13.98
C ASN A 90 -1.55 6.43 -14.45
N ALA A 91 -1.33 5.42 -13.61
CA ALA A 91 -1.65 4.03 -13.93
C ALA A 91 -3.16 3.81 -14.14
N LEU A 92 -4.01 4.38 -13.28
CA LEU A 92 -5.47 4.35 -13.44
C LEU A 92 -5.91 5.01 -14.74
N LYS A 93 -5.29 6.14 -15.12
CA LYS A 93 -5.57 6.82 -16.39
C LYS A 93 -5.24 5.92 -17.59
N LEU A 94 -4.05 5.33 -17.61
CA LEU A 94 -3.63 4.41 -18.69
C LEU A 94 -4.60 3.24 -18.81
N PHE A 95 -5.04 2.67 -17.69
CA PHE A 95 -6.05 1.61 -17.68
C PHE A 95 -7.40 2.03 -18.25
N MET A 96 -7.86 3.24 -17.95
CA MET A 96 -9.09 3.80 -18.52
C MET A 96 -8.96 4.07 -20.02
N GLU A 97 -7.81 4.57 -20.48
CA GLU A 97 -7.51 4.81 -21.90
C GLU A 97 -7.44 3.50 -22.71
N MET A 98 -6.94 2.41 -22.10
CA MET A 98 -6.86 1.10 -22.76
C MET A 98 -8.25 0.47 -22.97
N ASN A 99 -9.11 0.47 -21.95
CA ASN A 99 -10.45 -0.09 -22.06
C ASN A 99 -11.41 0.55 -21.05
N GLN A 100 -12.08 1.62 -21.48
CA GLN A 100 -13.01 2.38 -20.64
C GLN A 100 -14.16 1.50 -20.12
N LYS A 101 -14.76 0.68 -20.98
CA LYS A 101 -15.89 -0.19 -20.58
C LYS A 101 -15.48 -1.16 -19.46
N LEU A 102 -14.33 -1.82 -19.60
CA LEU A 102 -13.83 -2.74 -18.58
C LEU A 102 -13.45 -2.02 -17.28
N PHE A 103 -12.91 -0.80 -17.38
CA PHE A 103 -12.61 0.04 -16.22
C PHE A 103 -13.89 0.39 -15.43
N ASP A 104 -14.97 0.76 -16.13
CA ASP A 104 -16.26 1.06 -15.53
C ASP A 104 -16.88 -0.19 -14.88
N GLU A 105 -16.80 -1.35 -15.53
CA GLU A 105 -17.22 -2.65 -14.99
C GLU A 105 -16.47 -2.99 -13.69
N CYS A 106 -15.14 -2.83 -13.68
CA CYS A 106 -14.32 -3.07 -12.47
C CYS A 106 -14.64 -2.07 -11.36
N THR A 107 -14.91 -0.81 -11.71
CA THR A 107 -15.36 0.20 -10.75
C THR A 107 -16.67 -0.24 -10.11
N GLN A 108 -17.64 -0.66 -10.91
CA GLN A 108 -18.94 -1.13 -10.41
C GLN A 108 -18.79 -2.39 -9.55
N GLN A 109 -18.03 -3.37 -10.00
CA GLN A 109 -17.78 -4.61 -9.24
C GLN A 109 -17.11 -4.31 -7.90
N PHE A 110 -16.10 -3.44 -7.87
CA PHE A 110 -15.42 -3.04 -6.64
C PHE A 110 -16.40 -2.38 -5.65
N LYS A 111 -17.28 -1.48 -6.12
CA LYS A 111 -18.32 -0.85 -5.29
C LYS A 111 -19.29 -1.91 -4.72
N GLN A 112 -19.74 -2.86 -5.54
CA GLN A 112 -20.62 -3.94 -5.11
C GLN A 112 -19.95 -4.87 -4.07
N GLU A 113 -18.70 -5.27 -4.30
CA GLU A 113 -17.94 -6.09 -3.35
C GLU A 113 -17.74 -5.36 -2.02
N ARG A 114 -17.49 -4.05 -2.06
CA ARG A 114 -17.38 -3.21 -0.87
C ARG A 114 -18.66 -3.17 -0.03
N LEU A 115 -19.82 -3.12 -0.68
CA LEU A 115 -21.13 -3.18 -0.02
C LEU A 115 -21.39 -4.57 0.56
N LYS A 116 -21.18 -5.63 -0.22
CA LYS A 116 -21.32 -7.02 0.26
C LYS A 116 -20.43 -7.31 1.47
N GLU A 117 -19.21 -6.79 1.49
CA GLU A 117 -18.30 -6.94 2.63
C GLU A 117 -18.80 -6.18 3.87
N LYS A 118 -19.38 -4.98 3.69
CA LYS A 118 -20.03 -4.24 4.80
C LYS A 118 -21.22 -5.03 5.37
N ASP A 119 -22.05 -5.61 4.52
CA ASP A 119 -23.18 -6.44 4.94
C ASP A 119 -22.72 -7.71 5.67
N ARG A 120 -21.67 -8.38 5.19
CA ARG A 120 -21.07 -9.55 5.86
C ARG A 120 -20.55 -9.21 7.26
N ILE A 121 -19.91 -8.06 7.42
CA ILE A 121 -19.44 -7.60 8.74
C ILE A 121 -20.64 -7.35 9.66
N ARG A 122 -21.69 -6.67 9.18
CA ARG A 122 -22.92 -6.44 9.94
C ARG A 122 -23.59 -7.76 10.37
N ASP A 123 -23.69 -8.72 9.46
CA ASP A 123 -24.28 -10.03 9.76
C ASP A 123 -23.46 -10.81 10.78
N ARG A 124 -22.12 -10.74 10.69
CA ARG A 124 -21.21 -11.31 11.67
C ARG A 124 -21.41 -10.66 13.05
N ASP A 125 -21.51 -9.34 13.13
CA ASP A 125 -21.71 -8.63 14.39
C ASP A 125 -23.08 -8.97 15.01
N ASN A 126 -24.12 -9.09 14.18
CA ASN A 126 -25.44 -9.58 14.60
C ASN A 126 -25.39 -11.03 15.16
N MET A 127 -24.60 -11.90 14.53
CA MET A 127 -24.39 -13.27 15.04
C MET A 127 -23.64 -13.26 16.37
N TRP A 128 -22.59 -12.43 16.51
CA TRP A 128 -21.88 -12.27 17.77
C TRP A 128 -22.76 -11.72 18.90
N GLY A 129 -23.64 -10.76 18.61
CA GLY A 129 -24.62 -10.27 19.60
C GLY A 129 -25.57 -11.37 20.09
N LYS A 130 -26.00 -12.29 19.21
CA LYS A 130 -26.81 -13.45 19.62
C LYS A 130 -26.02 -14.41 20.51
N VAL A 131 -24.75 -14.66 20.19
CA VAL A 131 -23.86 -15.48 21.02
C VAL A 131 -23.68 -14.86 22.41
N GLU A 132 -23.50 -13.54 22.48
CA GLU A 132 -23.37 -12.81 23.75
C GLU A 132 -24.62 -12.94 24.62
N ILE A 133 -25.82 -12.75 24.04
CA ILE A 133 -27.09 -12.93 24.73
C ILE A 133 -27.26 -14.36 25.24
N LEU A 134 -26.85 -15.37 24.47
CA LEU A 134 -26.90 -16.77 24.89
C LEU A 134 -25.89 -17.05 26.01
N ALA A 135 -24.69 -16.50 25.93
CA ALA A 135 -23.66 -16.64 26.94
C ALA A 135 -24.11 -16.03 28.29
N MET A 136 -24.75 -14.86 28.28
CA MET A 136 -25.29 -14.19 29.47
C MET A 136 -26.32 -15.04 30.23
N LYS A 137 -27.03 -15.93 29.55
CA LYS A 137 -28.01 -16.85 30.17
C LYS A 137 -27.35 -18.05 30.85
N ASN A 138 -26.06 -18.28 30.65
CA ASN A 138 -25.35 -19.40 31.26
C ASN A 138 -25.09 -19.10 32.74
N PRO A 139 -25.47 -19.98 33.69
CA PRO A 139 -25.18 -19.82 35.12
C PRO A 139 -23.70 -19.61 35.46
N SER A 140 -22.80 -20.06 34.59
CA SER A 140 -21.35 -19.92 34.74
C SER A 140 -20.82 -18.56 34.26
N TYR A 141 -21.62 -17.75 33.56
CA TYR A 141 -21.21 -16.45 33.01
C TYR A 141 -20.82 -15.47 34.11
N GLN A 142 -21.55 -15.46 35.23
CA GLN A 142 -21.28 -14.60 36.40
C GLN A 142 -19.98 -14.94 37.14
N LYS A 143 -19.40 -16.13 36.90
CA LYS A 143 -18.15 -16.58 37.52
C LYS A 143 -16.90 -16.13 36.74
N ILE A 144 -17.09 -15.58 35.54
CA ILE A 144 -16.00 -15.07 34.72
C ILE A 144 -15.78 -13.61 35.13
N PRO A 145 -14.56 -13.22 35.56
CA PRO A 145 -14.25 -11.81 35.79
C PRO A 145 -14.59 -11.01 34.53
N SER A 146 -15.31 -9.90 34.68
CA SER A 146 -15.60 -9.00 33.57
C SER A 146 -14.28 -8.48 33.00
N VAL A 147 -13.78 -9.10 31.93
CA VAL A 147 -12.60 -8.61 31.19
C VAL A 147 -12.96 -7.32 30.41
N ARG A 148 -14.23 -6.87 30.47
CA ARG A 148 -14.74 -5.71 29.75
C ARG A 148 -14.03 -4.38 30.10
N ASP A 149 -13.46 -4.24 31.30
CA ASP A 149 -12.92 -2.93 31.71
C ASP A 149 -11.51 -2.64 31.16
N ASN A 150 -10.79 -3.63 30.60
CA ASN A 150 -9.41 -3.45 30.11
C ASN A 150 -9.22 -3.75 28.62
N ILE A 151 -10.28 -4.11 27.90
CA ILE A 151 -10.20 -4.37 26.46
C ILE A 151 -11.29 -3.54 25.76
N SER A 152 -11.08 -2.23 25.73
CA SER A 152 -11.59 -1.41 24.64
C SER A 152 -10.80 -1.79 23.39
N VAL A 153 -11.11 -2.92 22.75
CA VAL A 153 -10.76 -3.06 21.34
C VAL A 153 -11.73 -2.12 20.64
N ASP A 154 -11.28 -0.90 20.39
CA ASP A 154 -11.80 -0.12 19.29
C ASP A 154 -11.58 -0.96 18.04
N ILE A 155 -12.53 -1.83 17.71
CA ILE A 155 -12.72 -2.30 16.34
C ILE A 155 -13.28 -1.07 15.63
N ALA A 156 -12.42 -0.07 15.43
CA ALA A 156 -12.63 0.98 14.49
C ALA A 156 -12.88 0.25 13.17
N SER A 157 -14.14 0.22 12.73
CA SER A 157 -14.48 -0.19 11.39
C SER A 157 -13.71 0.77 10.48
N PRO A 158 -12.62 0.38 9.80
CA PRO A 158 -11.63 1.35 9.34
C PRO A 158 -12.11 2.23 8.17
N ASN A 159 -13.39 2.22 7.81
CA ASN A 159 -13.91 2.81 6.58
C ASN A 159 -15.38 3.26 6.68
N ALA A 160 -15.82 3.79 7.82
CA ALA A 160 -17.18 4.33 7.92
C ALA A 160 -17.38 5.56 7.00
N ASP A 161 -16.36 6.43 6.89
CA ASP A 161 -16.52 7.75 6.24
C ASP A 161 -15.53 8.00 5.10
N ASN A 162 -15.41 7.05 4.16
CA ASN A 162 -14.87 7.43 2.85
C ASN A 162 -16.06 7.84 1.98
N GLU A 163 -16.31 9.16 1.91
CA GLU A 163 -17.12 9.74 0.83
C GLU A 163 -16.70 9.09 -0.48
N GLU A 164 -17.65 8.48 -1.18
CA GLU A 164 -17.41 7.67 -2.36
C GLU A 164 -17.05 8.61 -3.52
N MET A 165 -15.79 9.03 -3.53
CA MET A 165 -15.27 9.92 -4.56
C MET A 165 -15.24 9.15 -5.88
N ASP A 166 -16.06 9.61 -6.83
CA ASP A 166 -16.12 9.05 -8.17
C ASP A 166 -14.85 9.43 -8.93
N ILE A 167 -14.10 8.42 -9.38
CA ILE A 167 -12.86 8.64 -10.12
C ILE A 167 -13.27 8.89 -11.57
N THR A 168 -13.48 10.16 -11.91
CA THR A 168 -13.78 10.59 -13.28
C THR A 168 -12.51 10.73 -14.11
N TYR A 169 -12.64 10.56 -15.43
CA TYR A 169 -11.54 10.75 -16.38
C TYR A 169 -10.85 12.12 -16.23
N GLU A 170 -11.64 13.19 -16.06
CA GLU A 170 -11.14 14.57 -15.89
C GLU A 170 -10.27 14.71 -14.63
N LYS A 171 -10.67 14.06 -13.54
CA LYS A 171 -9.91 14.07 -12.29
C LYS A 171 -8.62 13.26 -12.40
N LEU A 172 -8.68 12.09 -13.06
CA LEU A 172 -7.49 11.32 -13.40
C LEU A 172 -6.52 12.12 -14.25
N GLU A 173 -7.03 12.85 -15.23
CA GLU A 173 -6.24 13.65 -16.16
C GLU A 173 -5.58 14.86 -15.49
N ALA A 174 -6.30 15.59 -14.63
CA ALA A 174 -5.76 16.71 -13.87
C ALA A 174 -4.61 16.27 -12.95
N GLU A 175 -4.82 15.21 -12.18
CA GLU A 175 -3.83 14.70 -11.22
C GLU A 175 -2.57 14.18 -11.96
N ALA A 176 -2.75 13.44 -13.07
CA ALA A 176 -1.64 12.92 -13.86
C ALA A 176 -0.79 14.04 -14.51
N ARG A 177 -1.42 15.13 -14.98
CA ARG A 177 -0.71 16.29 -15.56
C ARG A 177 0.14 17.02 -14.53
N GLU A 178 -0.34 17.16 -13.30
CA GLU A 178 0.40 17.82 -12.22
C GLU A 178 1.65 17.04 -11.78
N VAL A 179 1.61 15.71 -11.87
CA VAL A 179 2.77 14.84 -11.60
C VAL A 179 3.85 15.02 -12.67
N ARG A 180 3.45 15.03 -13.96
CA ARG A 180 4.38 15.20 -15.09
C ARG A 180 5.11 16.55 -15.05
N LYS A 181 4.46 17.62 -14.59
CA LYS A 181 5.10 18.93 -14.40
C LYS A 181 6.17 18.88 -13.31
N ARG A 182 5.89 18.27 -12.15
CA ARG A 182 6.78 18.29 -10.98
C ARG A 182 8.02 17.39 -11.11
N ASN A 183 7.93 16.30 -11.87
CA ASN A 183 9.07 15.40 -12.07
C ASN A 183 10.18 15.99 -12.96
N LYS A 184 9.90 17.07 -13.72
CA LYS A 184 10.94 17.78 -14.48
C LYS A 184 11.88 18.63 -13.60
N ASP A 185 11.46 18.98 -12.38
CA ASP A 185 12.12 20.02 -11.58
C ASP A 185 12.90 19.51 -10.35
N LYS A 186 13.05 18.20 -10.14
CA LYS A 186 13.70 17.67 -8.92
C LYS A 186 14.87 16.74 -9.21
N PRO A 187 16.11 17.12 -8.86
CA PRO A 187 17.17 16.13 -8.67
C PRO A 187 16.80 15.19 -7.51
N LEU A 188 17.12 13.91 -7.64
CA LEU A 188 16.90 12.84 -6.66
C LEU A 188 17.74 13.10 -5.39
N LEU A 189 17.31 14.03 -4.55
CA LEU A 189 17.92 14.26 -3.24
C LEU A 189 17.29 13.32 -2.23
N ARG A 190 18.02 12.24 -1.93
CA ARG A 190 17.74 11.30 -0.84
C ARG A 190 17.81 12.05 0.49
N LYS A 191 16.68 12.63 0.94
CA LYS A 191 16.59 13.17 2.31
C LYS A 191 16.72 12.00 3.28
N LYS A 192 17.85 11.94 3.99
CA LYS A 192 17.97 11.08 5.16
C LYS A 192 16.90 11.53 6.16
N SER A 193 16.18 10.59 6.75
CA SER A 193 15.27 10.85 7.85
C SER A 193 16.06 11.37 9.04
N GLU A 194 16.04 12.67 9.28
CA GLU A 194 16.46 13.19 10.57
C GLU A 194 15.31 12.94 11.54
N LEU A 195 15.47 11.96 12.43
CA LEU A 195 14.58 11.84 13.57
C LEU A 195 14.60 13.17 14.34
N PRO A 196 13.45 13.64 14.88
CA PRO A 196 13.45 14.76 15.79
C PRO A 196 14.48 14.50 16.88
N HIS A 197 15.47 15.38 17.01
CA HIS A 197 16.48 15.26 18.05
C HIS A 197 15.78 15.55 19.37
N ASP A 198 15.35 14.50 20.06
CA ASP A 198 14.86 14.61 21.42
C ASP A 198 15.95 15.28 22.26
N THR A 199 15.63 16.44 22.83
CA THR A 199 16.54 17.26 23.63
C THR A 199 17.05 16.49 24.84
N TYR A 200 16.27 15.51 25.33
CA TYR A 200 16.69 14.63 26.40
C TYR A 200 17.80 13.67 25.95
N THR A 201 17.67 13.10 24.75
CA THR A 201 18.69 12.23 24.14
C THR A 201 19.99 12.99 23.86
N VAL A 202 19.92 14.22 23.34
CA VAL A 202 21.11 15.06 23.11
C VAL A 202 21.80 15.41 24.42
N LYS A 203 21.01 15.73 25.46
CA LYS A 203 21.55 16.02 26.79
C LYS A 203 22.21 14.80 27.42
N ALA A 204 21.59 13.63 27.33
CA ALA A 204 22.15 12.37 27.84
C ALA A 204 23.47 11.99 27.14
N LEU A 205 23.59 12.23 25.83
CA LEU A 205 24.84 12.02 25.09
C LEU A 205 25.93 13.02 25.49
N ASN A 206 25.58 14.27 25.75
CA ASN A 206 26.53 15.29 26.24
C ASN A 206 26.98 15.04 27.69
N ASP A 207 26.08 14.57 28.54
CA ASP A 207 26.34 14.28 29.95
C ASP A 207 27.08 12.93 30.12
N HIS A 208 27.12 12.09 29.09
CA HIS A 208 27.81 10.80 29.12
C HIS A 208 29.34 10.96 29.03
N LYS A 209 30.01 10.96 30.19
CA LYS A 209 31.46 10.77 30.27
C LYS A 209 31.79 9.29 30.18
N ARG A 210 32.54 8.90 29.14
CA ARG A 210 33.07 7.54 29.00
C ARG A 210 34.06 7.28 30.15
N ALA A 211 34.02 6.09 30.74
CA ALA A 211 34.93 5.68 31.83
C ALA A 211 36.34 5.35 31.30
N ASP A 212 36.90 6.23 30.46
CA ASP A 212 38.20 6.04 29.82
C ASP A 212 39.37 6.04 30.83
N GLU A 213 39.16 6.55 32.05
CA GLU A 213 40.13 6.44 33.15
C GLU A 213 40.41 4.99 33.60
N PHE A 214 39.50 4.05 33.28
CA PHE A 214 39.63 2.63 33.65
C PHE A 214 39.78 1.70 32.45
N LEU A 215 39.84 2.24 31.23
CA LEU A 215 40.03 1.48 30.01
C LEU A 215 41.26 2.00 29.28
N THR A 216 42.44 1.47 29.62
CA THR A 216 43.64 1.66 28.80
C THR A 216 43.38 1.15 27.38
N THR A 217 43.29 2.07 26.43
CA THR A 217 43.24 1.72 25.01
C THR A 217 44.61 1.18 24.58
N PRO A 218 44.68 0.04 23.88
CA PRO A 218 45.93 -0.40 23.26
C PRO A 218 46.39 0.64 22.22
N PRO A 219 47.71 0.79 22.00
CA PRO A 219 48.22 1.77 21.05
C PRO A 219 47.68 1.52 19.63
N ASP A 220 47.45 2.62 18.94
CA ASP A 220 46.90 2.70 17.58
C ASP A 220 47.79 1.97 16.56
N VAL A 221 47.25 0.93 15.92
CA VAL A 221 47.97 0.06 14.97
C VAL A 221 48.32 0.78 13.67
N ASN A 222 47.81 2.00 13.44
CA ASN A 222 48.12 2.80 12.25
C ASN A 222 49.24 3.84 12.46
N LYS A 223 50.04 3.72 13.52
CA LYS A 223 51.35 4.37 13.62
C LYS A 223 52.48 3.34 13.65
N CYS A 224 52.70 2.69 12.51
CA CYS A 224 53.98 2.17 12.05
C CYS A 224 54.02 2.36 10.53
#